data_AF-A0A371ARK9-F1
#
_entry.id   AF-A0A371ARK9-F1
#
_cell.length_a   1.000
_cell.length_b   1.000
_cell.length_c   1.000
_cell.angle_alpha   90.00
_cell.angle_beta   90.00
_cell.angle_gamma   90.00
#
_symmetry.space_group_name_H-M   'P 1'
#
loop_
_entity.id
_entity.type
_entity.pdbx_description
1 polymer ?
#
loop_
_entity_poly.entity_id
_entity_poly.type
_entity_poly.pdbx_seq_one_letter_code
_entity_poly.pdbx_strand_id
1 'polypeptide(L)' 'MKSKVKIPKFVLEDVEDYYTYYVLILGISEDIFWNADYSFVLSVVENKTAFDSWVNYMQERERR' A
#
# COMPACT_ATOMS: atom_id res chain seq x y z
N MET A 1 -29.12 -2.34 -1.17
CA MET A 1 -27.89 -2.70 -1.92
C MET A 1 -26.76 -1.80 -1.43
N LYS A 2 -25.76 -2.33 -0.71
CA LYS A 2 -24.54 -1.56 -0.41
C LYS A 2 -23.81 -1.35 -1.74
N SER A 3 -23.68 -0.11 -2.20
CA SER A 3 -22.84 0.23 -3.34
C SER A 3 -21.46 -0.34 -3.09
N LYS A 4 -20.95 -1.18 -4.01
CA LYS A 4 -19.55 -1.57 -4.01
C LYS A 4 -18.77 -0.28 -4.16
N VAL A 5 -18.12 0.18 -3.10
CA VAL A 5 -17.19 1.31 -3.15
C VAL A 5 -16.17 0.97 -4.24
N LYS A 6 -16.29 1.62 -5.40
CA LYS A 6 -15.30 1.49 -6.46
C LYS A 6 -14.09 2.27 -5.98
N ILE A 7 -13.11 1.55 -5.44
CA ILE A 7 -11.80 2.13 -5.16
C ILE A 7 -11.28 2.68 -6.49
N PRO A 8 -10.94 3.98 -6.58
CA PRO A 8 -10.34 4.53 -7.78
C PRO A 8 -9.10 3.71 -8.11
N LYS A 9 -9.02 3.20 -9.34
CA LYS A 9 -7.74 2.74 -9.87
C LYS A 9 -6.95 3.99 -10.22
N PHE A 10 -6.21 4.53 -9.26
CA PHE A 10 -5.28 5.60 -9.55
C PHE A 10 -4.04 4.98 -10.22
N VAL A 11 -3.64 5.56 -11.33
CA VAL A 11 -2.38 5.24 -11.99
C VAL A 11 -1.30 6.04 -11.28
N LEU A 12 -0.14 5.42 -11.03
CA LEU A 12 1.04 6.11 -10.54
C LEU A 12 1.87 6.48 -11.78
N GLU A 13 1.94 7.77 -12.09
CA GLU A 13 2.52 8.26 -13.34
C GLU A 13 3.97 8.69 -13.17
N ASP A 14 4.30 9.33 -12.05
CA ASP A 14 5.63 9.90 -11.77
C ASP A 14 6.18 9.50 -10.40
N VAL A 15 7.42 9.90 -10.12
CA VAL A 15 8.11 9.53 -8.87
C VAL A 15 7.41 10.16 -7.66
N GLU A 16 6.77 11.31 -7.81
CA GLU A 16 6.00 12.00 -6.79
C GLU A 16 4.76 11.19 -6.38
N ASP A 17 4.06 10.58 -7.34
CA ASP A 17 2.95 9.66 -7.09
C ASP A 17 3.43 8.43 -6.30
N TYR A 18 4.54 7.81 -6.75
CA TYR A 18 5.12 6.65 -6.06
C TYR A 18 5.57 6.99 -4.65
N TYR A 19 6.23 8.14 -4.46
CA TYR A 19 6.66 8.60 -3.15
C TYR A 19 5.45 8.82 -2.23
N THR A 20 4.44 9.52 -2.72
CA THR A 20 3.21 9.79 -1.95
C THR A 20 2.53 8.49 -1.54
N TYR A 21 2.37 7.55 -2.47
CA TYR A 21 1.67 6.31 -2.16
C TYR A 21 2.50 5.35 -1.31
N TYR A 22 3.75 5.10 -1.66
CA TYR A 22 4.58 4.12 -0.98
C TYR A 22 5.10 4.61 0.37
N VAL A 23 5.59 5.85 0.43
CA VAL A 23 6.19 6.39 1.66
C VAL A 23 5.11 6.98 2.55
N LEU A 24 4.35 7.95 2.05
CA LEU A 24 3.44 8.73 2.92
C LEU A 24 2.18 7.95 3.31
N ILE A 25 1.61 7.16 2.38
CA ILE A 25 0.37 6.41 2.63
C ILE A 25 0.66 5.02 3.21
N LEU A 26 1.53 4.22 2.58
CA LEU A 26 1.84 2.86 3.05
C LEU A 26 2.87 2.82 4.18
N GLY A 27 3.59 3.92 4.44
CA GLY A 27 4.56 4.02 5.53
C GLY A 27 5.87 3.28 5.24
N ILE A 28 6.26 3.09 3.98
CA ILE A 28 7.55 2.51 3.62
C ILE A 28 8.66 3.52 3.95
N SER A 29 9.80 3.03 4.44
CA SER A 29 10.95 3.87 4.76
C SER A 29 11.43 4.66 3.54
N GLU A 30 11.68 5.96 3.74
CA GLU A 30 12.30 6.82 2.71
C GLU A 30 13.66 6.28 2.24
N ASP A 31 14.45 5.69 3.15
CA ASP A 31 15.74 5.11 2.82
C ASP A 31 15.58 3.92 1.86
N ILE A 32 14.59 3.05 2.11
CA ILE A 32 14.27 1.95 1.18
C ILE A 32 13.78 2.49 -0.15
N PHE A 33 12.92 3.52 -0.15
CA PHE A 33 12.37 4.08 -1.38
C PHE A 33 13.46 4.69 -2.28
N TRP A 34 14.38 5.46 -1.70
CA TRP A 34 15.41 6.17 -2.47
C TRP A 34 16.63 5.33 -2.80
N ASN A 35 17.01 4.37 -1.92
CA ASN A 35 18.31 3.71 -2.00
C ASN A 35 18.24 2.22 -2.33
N ALA A 36 17.07 1.59 -2.34
CA ALA A 36 16.95 0.19 -2.73
C ALA A 36 16.60 0.01 -4.21
N ASP A 37 16.86 -1.19 -4.73
CA ASP A 37 16.46 -1.56 -6.08
C ASP A 37 14.94 -1.48 -6.24
N TYR A 38 14.47 -0.96 -7.38
CA TYR A 38 13.04 -0.79 -7.63
C TYR A 38 12.24 -2.10 -7.49
N SER A 39 12.79 -3.23 -7.93
CA SER A 39 12.17 -4.56 -7.76
C SER A 39 12.03 -4.97 -6.28
N PHE A 40 12.99 -4.57 -5.45
CA PHE A 40 12.91 -4.77 -4.00
C PHE A 40 11.81 -3.88 -3.39
N VAL A 41 11.74 -2.61 -3.78
CA VAL A 41 10.68 -1.69 -3.32
C VAL A 41 9.30 -2.25 -3.66
N LEU A 42 9.08 -2.73 -4.89
CA LEU A 42 7.82 -3.37 -5.30
C LEU A 42 7.49 -4.58 -4.42
N SER A 43 8.48 -5.42 -4.13
CA SER A 43 8.31 -6.59 -3.27
C SER A 43 7.91 -6.18 -1.84
N VAL A 44 8.46 -5.09 -1.31
CA VAL A 44 8.08 -4.54 0.00
C VAL A 44 6.64 -4.03 -0.01
N VAL A 45 6.23 -3.29 -1.05
CA VAL A 45 4.87 -2.78 -1.23
C VAL A 45 3.83 -3.91 -1.25
N GLU A 46 4.10 -4.97 -2.03
CA GLU A 46 3.21 -6.14 -2.12
C GLU A 46 3.03 -6.82 -0.75
N ASN A 47 4.13 -7.09 -0.06
CA ASN A 47 4.10 -7.72 1.26
C ASN A 47 3.40 -6.85 2.31
N LYS A 48 3.67 -5.54 2.32
CA LYS A 48 3.03 -4.59 3.24
C LYS A 48 1.52 -4.54 3.03
N THR A 49 1.08 -4.43 1.78
CA THR A 49 -0.34 -4.38 1.41
C THR A 49 -1.07 -5.67 1.81
N ALA A 50 -0.45 -6.83 1.57
CA ALA A 50 -1.01 -8.13 1.97
C ALA A 50 -1.13 -8.25 3.50
N PHE A 51 -0.09 -7.86 4.24
CA PHE A 51 -0.10 -7.87 5.70
C PHE A 51 -1.19 -6.95 6.27
N ASP A 52 -1.27 -5.70 5.80
CA ASP A 52 -2.28 -4.75 6.27
C ASP A 52 -3.70 -5.23 5.98
N SER A 53 -3.92 -5.84 4.81
CA SER A 53 -5.20 -6.44 4.46
C SER A 53 -5.59 -7.56 5.42
N TRP A 54 -4.64 -8.43 5.77
CA TRP A 54 -4.85 -9.48 6.75
C TRP A 54 -5.14 -8.94 8.15
N VAL A 55 -4.38 -7.95 8.64
CA VAL A 55 -4.61 -7.29 9.93
C VAL A 55 -6.02 -6.69 9.98
N ASN A 56 -6.42 -5.96 8.94
CA ASN A 56 -7.76 -5.37 8.85
C ASN A 56 -8.87 -6.43 8.88
N TYR A 57 -8.67 -7.54 8.16
CA TYR A 57 -9.60 -8.68 8.19
C TYR A 57 -9.74 -9.28 9.59
N MET A 58 -8.61 -9.48 10.30
CA MET A 58 -8.63 -10.02 11.66
C MET A 58 -9.32 -9.07 12.64
N GLN A 59 -9.06 -7.77 12.57
CA GLN A 59 -9.75 -6.77 13.41
C GLN A 59 -11.26 -6.72 13.15
N GLU A 60 -11.69 -6.81 11.88
CA GLU A 60 -13.11 -6.86 11.54
C GLU A 60 -13.79 -8.14 12.03
N ARG A 61 -13.05 -9.27 12.07
CA ARG A 61 -13.56 -10.52 12.65
C ARG A 61 -13.73 -10.44 14.16
N GLU A 62 -12.83 -9.78 14.88
CA GLU A 62 -12.93 -9.63 16.34
C GLU A 62 -14.04 -8.68 16.77
N ARG A 63 -14.42 -7.72 15.90
CA ARG A 63 -15.52 -6.77 16.16
C ARG A 63 -16.92 -7.33 15.90
N ARG A 64 -17.04 -8.52 15.32
CA ARG A 64 -18.32 -9.16 14.97
C ARG A 64 -18.65 -10.32 15.90
#